data_AF-A0A7K3DJF6-F1
#
_entry.id   AF-A0A7K3DJF6-F1
#
_cell.length_a   1.000
_cell.length_b   1.000
_cell.length_c   1.000
_cell.angle_alpha   90.00
_cell.angle_beta   90.00
_cell.angle_gamma   90.00
#
_symmetry.space_group_name_H-M   'P 1'
#
loop_
_entity.id
_entity.type
_entity.pdbx_description
1 polymer ?
#
loop_
_entity_poly.entity_id
_entity_poly.type
_entity_poly.pdbx_seq_one_letter_code
_entity_poly.pdbx_strand_id
1 'polypeptide(L)'
;MASVVEKHSIDVVPDSERHGRAFNQFTLWLGANLQITAVVTGALAVVFGGDVVWSLAGLVLGNLLGGAVMALHSAQGPRLGLPQMIQSRAQFGVKGAVVPLLLVILMYVGFFASGSVLAGQATARLTHTGDSTGIIVFALVTAVMA
;
A
#
# COMPACT_ATOMS: atom_id res chain seq x y z
N MET A 1 23.20 13.59 -17.52
CA MET A 1 22.66 12.23 -17.28
C MET A 1 21.91 12.26 -15.97
N ALA A 2 20.62 11.91 -15.95
CA ALA A 2 19.89 11.76 -14.70
C ALA A 2 20.50 10.59 -13.92
N SER A 3 20.90 10.84 -12.67
CA SER A 3 21.36 9.81 -11.74
C SER A 3 20.22 8.83 -11.49
N VAL A 4 20.46 7.53 -11.63
CA VAL A 4 19.50 6.46 -11.25
C VAL A 4 19.26 6.44 -9.73
N VAL A 5 20.18 7.03 -8.97
CA VAL A 5 20.10 7.11 -7.51
C VAL A 5 19.24 8.31 -7.09
N GLU A 6 18.20 8.02 -6.32
CA GLU A 6 17.32 8.95 -5.61
C GLU A 6 18.14 9.82 -4.62
N LYS A 7 17.80 11.11 -4.49
CA LYS A 7 18.60 12.08 -3.71
C LYS A 7 17.81 12.81 -2.62
N HIS A 8 16.49 12.90 -2.76
CA HIS A 8 15.57 13.67 -1.93
C HIS A 8 14.77 12.70 -1.05
N SER A 9 15.48 12.01 -0.15
CA SER A 9 14.87 11.03 0.75
C SER A 9 13.79 11.66 1.62
N ILE A 10 14.18 12.57 2.53
CA ILE A 10 13.25 13.31 3.40
C ILE A 10 13.15 14.79 3.06
N ASP A 11 14.00 15.24 2.14
CA ASP A 11 14.11 16.64 1.73
C ASP A 11 12.98 17.03 0.77
N VAL A 12 12.82 18.34 0.58
CA VAL A 12 11.83 18.89 -0.35
C VAL A 12 12.27 18.60 -1.78
N VAL A 13 11.38 18.00 -2.58
CA VAL A 13 11.60 17.83 -4.02
C VAL A 13 11.41 19.18 -4.74
N PRO A 14 12.43 19.74 -5.41
CA PRO A 14 12.33 21.01 -6.13
C PRO A 14 11.34 20.95 -7.29
N ASP A 15 10.71 22.08 -7.64
CA ASP A 15 9.72 22.16 -8.72
C ASP A 15 10.27 21.66 -10.07
N SER A 16 11.55 21.92 -10.37
CA SER A 16 12.20 21.46 -11.60
C SER A 16 12.36 19.94 -11.71
N GLU A 17 12.27 19.23 -10.58
CA GLU A 17 12.39 17.77 -10.52
C GLU A 17 11.00 17.08 -10.44
N ARG A 18 9.91 17.85 -10.42
CA ARG A 18 8.54 17.31 -10.38
C ARG A 18 8.06 16.96 -11.79
N HIS A 19 8.23 15.69 -12.16
CA HIS A 19 7.83 15.16 -13.49
C HIS A 19 6.64 14.17 -13.44
N GLY A 20 5.98 14.03 -12.29
CA GLY A 20 4.84 13.12 -12.12
C GLY A 20 3.58 13.59 -12.84
N ARG A 21 2.86 12.67 -13.50
CA ARG A 21 1.53 12.91 -14.09
C ARG A 21 0.46 12.15 -13.31
N ALA A 22 -0.80 12.60 -13.37
CA ALA A 22 -1.92 11.93 -12.71
C ALA A 22 -2.05 10.45 -13.14
N PHE A 23 -1.82 10.15 -14.42
CA PHE A 23 -1.83 8.77 -14.92
C PHE A 23 -0.73 7.88 -14.31
N ASN A 24 0.42 8.44 -13.92
CA ASN A 24 1.48 7.66 -13.25
C ASN A 24 1.00 7.10 -11.90
N GLN A 25 0.02 7.74 -11.27
CA GLN A 25 -0.61 7.22 -10.05
C GLN A 25 -1.41 5.96 -10.36
N PHE A 26 -2.14 5.92 -11.48
CA PHE A 26 -2.89 4.72 -11.86
C PHE A 26 -1.97 3.50 -11.99
N THR A 27 -0.85 3.63 -12.69
CA THR A 27 0.11 2.52 -12.86
C THR A 27 0.75 2.09 -11.54
N LEU A 28 1.10 3.06 -10.67
CA LEU A 28 1.67 2.79 -9.35
C LEU A 28 0.68 2.03 -8.46
N TRP A 29 -0.56 2.52 -8.38
CA TRP A 29 -1.59 1.92 -7.53
C TRP A 29 -2.12 0.61 -8.08
N LEU A 30 -2.23 0.46 -9.40
CA LEU A 30 -2.57 -0.83 -10.00
C LEU A 30 -1.51 -1.87 -9.62
N GLY A 31 -0.22 -1.57 -9.81
CA GLY A 31 0.86 -2.47 -9.42
C GLY A 31 0.84 -2.83 -7.93
N ALA A 32 0.64 -1.84 -7.06
CA ALA A 32 0.58 -2.05 -5.61
C ALA A 32 -0.65 -2.86 -5.15
N ASN A 33 -1.76 -2.83 -5.90
CA ASN A 33 -2.99 -3.54 -5.56
C ASN A 33 -3.14 -4.90 -6.24
N LEU A 34 -2.31 -5.23 -7.24
CA LEU A 34 -2.25 -6.55 -7.87
C LEU A 34 -1.55 -7.56 -6.95
N GLN A 35 -2.18 -7.84 -5.81
CA GLN A 35 -1.71 -8.77 -4.80
C GLN A 35 -2.83 -9.69 -4.30
N ILE A 36 -2.43 -10.86 -3.80
CA ILE A 36 -3.36 -11.90 -3.35
C ILE A 36 -4.29 -11.42 -2.23
N THR A 37 -3.79 -10.55 -1.35
CA THR A 37 -4.57 -9.97 -0.25
C THR A 37 -5.83 -9.28 -0.75
N ALA A 38 -5.70 -8.44 -1.79
CA ALA A 38 -6.82 -7.71 -2.36
C ALA A 38 -7.86 -8.67 -2.98
N VAL A 39 -7.40 -9.71 -3.67
CA VAL A 39 -8.27 -10.74 -4.28
C VAL A 39 -9.05 -11.49 -3.21
N VAL A 40 -8.36 -11.97 -2.16
CA VAL A 40 -8.99 -12.70 -1.06
C VAL A 40 -9.98 -11.82 -0.32
N THR A 41 -9.62 -10.58 0.02
CA THR A 41 -10.53 -9.63 0.66
C THR A 41 -11.77 -9.36 -0.16
N GLY A 42 -11.66 -9.19 -1.49
CA GLY A 42 -12.81 -9.04 -2.37
C GLY A 42 -13.71 -10.28 -2.39
N ALA A 43 -13.10 -11.47 -2.44
CA ALA A 43 -13.84 -12.74 -2.43
C ALA A 43 -14.63 -12.97 -1.13
N LEU A 44 -14.13 -12.46 0.01
CA LEU A 44 -14.80 -12.61 1.31
C LEU A 44 -16.23 -12.07 1.33
N ALA A 45 -16.54 -11.02 0.54
CA ALA A 45 -17.90 -10.48 0.46
C ALA A 45 -18.92 -11.55 0.00
N VAL A 46 -18.53 -12.39 -0.97
CA VAL A 46 -19.36 -13.48 -1.47
C VAL A 46 -19.28 -14.71 -0.57
N VAL A 47 -18.09 -15.03 -0.04
CA VAL A 47 -17.90 -16.16 0.89
C VAL A 47 -18.75 -16.00 2.15
N PHE A 48 -18.96 -14.78 2.62
CA PHE A 48 -19.85 -14.49 3.75
C PHE A 48 -21.34 -14.41 3.38
N GLY A 49 -21.73 -14.86 2.18
CA GLY A 49 -23.13 -14.99 1.75
C GLY A 49 -23.68 -13.80 0.97
N GLY A 50 -22.84 -12.84 0.57
CA GLY A 50 -23.24 -11.73 -0.29
C GLY A 50 -23.54 -12.18 -1.72
N ASP A 51 -24.59 -11.63 -2.31
CA ASP A 51 -24.82 -11.75 -3.75
C ASP A 51 -23.66 -11.09 -4.52
N VAL A 52 -23.27 -11.68 -5.65
CA VAL A 52 -22.09 -11.23 -6.42
C VAL A 52 -22.28 -9.80 -6.95
N VAL A 53 -23.46 -9.47 -7.48
CA VAL A 53 -23.72 -8.15 -8.07
C VAL A 53 -23.71 -7.09 -6.99
N TRP A 54 -24.40 -7.34 -5.88
CA TRP A 54 -24.43 -6.40 -4.74
C TRP A 54 -23.09 -6.30 -4.02
N SER A 55 -22.31 -7.39 -3.94
CA SER A 55 -20.96 -7.38 -3.39
C SER A 55 -20.03 -6.51 -4.24
N LEU A 56 -20.09 -6.63 -5.57
CA LEU A 56 -19.31 -5.78 -6.49
C LEU A 56 -19.72 -4.31 -6.38
N ALA A 57 -21.03 -4.02 -6.35
CA ALA A 57 -21.52 -2.65 -6.16
C ALA A 57 -21.04 -2.06 -4.83
N GLY A 58 -21.13 -2.83 -3.74
CA GLY A 58 -20.65 -2.43 -2.41
C GLY A 58 -19.14 -2.20 -2.40
N LEU A 59 -18.36 -3.07 -3.03
CA LEU A 59 -16.90 -2.91 -3.16
C LEU A 59 -16.54 -1.65 -3.95
N VAL A 60 -17.22 -1.37 -5.07
CA VAL A 60 -17.00 -0.16 -5.86
C VAL A 60 -17.32 1.08 -5.03
N LEU A 61 -18.47 1.11 -4.35
CA LEU A 61 -18.85 2.24 -3.50
C LEU A 61 -17.87 2.43 -2.34
N GLY A 62 -17.48 1.36 -1.65
CA GLY A 62 -16.48 1.43 -0.57
C GLY A 62 -15.13 1.96 -1.05
N ASN A 63 -14.66 1.51 -2.22
CA ASN A 63 -13.42 2.01 -2.82
C ASN A 63 -13.53 3.48 -3.23
N LEU A 64 -14.66 3.93 -3.78
CA LEU A 64 -14.87 5.34 -4.12
C LEU A 64 -14.90 6.23 -2.87
N LEU A 65 -15.58 5.80 -1.81
CA LEU A 65 -15.68 6.56 -0.56
C LEU A 65 -14.33 6.65 0.16
N GLY A 66 -13.63 5.52 0.33
CA GLY A 66 -12.29 5.50 0.93
C GLY A 66 -11.25 6.20 0.06
N GLY A 67 -11.32 5.97 -1.26
CA GLY A 67 -10.44 6.57 -2.25
C GLY A 67 -10.59 8.08 -2.34
N ALA A 68 -11.79 8.64 -2.11
CA ALA A 68 -12.01 10.09 -2.11
C ALA A 68 -11.19 10.79 -1.02
N VAL A 69 -11.13 10.23 0.20
CA VAL A 69 -10.34 10.80 1.30
C VAL A 69 -8.84 10.78 0.94
N MET A 70 -8.36 9.66 0.39
CA MET A 70 -6.98 9.57 -0.09
C MET A 70 -6.70 10.53 -1.26
N ALA A 71 -7.62 10.67 -2.21
CA ALA A 71 -7.45 11.56 -3.35
C ALA A 71 -7.24 13.01 -2.89
N LEU A 72 -8.05 13.49 -1.94
CA LEU A 72 -7.92 14.83 -1.35
C LEU A 72 -6.55 15.03 -0.69
N HIS A 73 -6.06 14.03 0.04
CA HIS A 73 -4.74 14.10 0.68
C HIS A 73 -3.59 14.03 -0.34
N SER A 74 -3.70 13.17 -1.35
CA SER A 74 -2.68 13.01 -2.40
C SER A 74 -2.46 14.30 -3.20
N ALA A 75 -3.49 15.14 -3.34
CA ALA A 75 -3.40 16.44 -4.00
C ALA A 75 -2.48 17.44 -3.29
N GLN A 76 -2.15 17.22 -2.01
CA GLN A 76 -1.24 18.06 -1.24
C GLN A 76 0.24 17.78 -1.60
N GLY A 77 0.56 16.54 -1.98
CA GLY A 77 1.93 16.10 -2.29
C GLY A 77 2.64 16.96 -3.33
N PRO A 78 2.07 17.18 -4.53
CA PRO A 78 2.70 17.98 -5.59
C PRO A 78 2.94 19.45 -5.24
N ARG A 79 2.20 20.01 -4.27
CA ARG A 79 2.35 21.41 -3.83
C ARG A 79 3.42 21.55 -2.76
N LEU A 80 3.47 20.60 -1.83
CA LEU A 80 4.38 20.66 -0.68
C LEU A 80 5.76 20.09 -1.00
N GLY A 81 5.84 19.11 -1.91
CA GLY A 81 7.10 18.44 -2.25
C GLY A 81 7.74 17.68 -1.09
N LEU A 82 6.98 17.43 -0.01
CA LEU A 82 7.45 16.81 1.23
C LEU A 82 6.86 15.41 1.40
N PRO A 83 7.59 14.45 2.00
CA PRO A 83 7.03 13.17 2.39
C PRO A 83 5.89 13.32 3.41
N GLN A 84 4.86 12.48 3.29
CA GLN A 84 3.67 12.51 4.14
C GLN A 84 4.00 12.52 5.65
N MET A 85 4.99 11.73 6.06
CA MET A 85 5.42 11.65 7.47
C MET A 85 5.99 12.97 7.99
N ILE A 86 6.67 13.75 7.16
CA ILE A 86 7.17 15.07 7.53
C ILE A 86 6.01 16.08 7.58
N GLN A 87 5.06 15.99 6.66
CA GLN A 87 3.87 16.87 6.65
C GLN A 87 3.05 16.75 7.95
N SER A 88 2.97 15.57 8.56
CA SER A 88 2.27 15.36 9.83
C SER A 88 2.77 16.27 10.97
N ARG A 89 4.03 16.70 10.92
CA ARG A 89 4.62 17.60 11.94
C ARG A 89 3.96 18.97 11.98
N ALA A 90 3.36 19.42 10.88
CA ALA A 90 2.63 20.70 10.85
C ALA A 90 1.35 20.66 11.72
N GLN A 91 0.71 19.50 11.82
CA GLN A 91 -0.53 19.31 12.58
C GLN A 91 -0.27 18.88 14.03
N PHE A 92 0.69 17.97 14.23
CA PHE A 92 0.94 17.34 15.52
C PHE A 92 2.19 17.87 16.24
N GLY A 93 2.97 18.75 15.59
CA GLY A 93 4.29 19.15 16.06
C GLY A 93 5.34 18.04 15.89
N VAL A 94 6.61 18.37 16.17
CA VAL A 94 7.74 17.43 16.00
C VAL A 94 7.60 16.19 16.87
N LYS A 95 7.19 16.37 18.14
CA LYS A 95 7.02 15.25 19.09
C LYS A 95 5.68 14.54 18.91
N GLY A 96 4.59 15.25 18.62
CA GLY A 96 3.28 14.63 18.44
C GLY A 96 3.17 13.78 17.16
N ALA A 97 3.99 14.08 16.14
CA ALA A 97 4.07 13.26 14.92
C ALA A 97 4.52 11.80 15.17
N VAL A 98 5.03 11.49 16.36
CA VAL A 98 5.32 10.09 16.77
C VAL A 98 4.05 9.24 16.79
N VAL A 99 2.90 9.81 17.15
CA VAL A 99 1.63 9.06 17.22
C VAL A 99 1.23 8.51 15.84
N PRO A 100 1.04 9.33 14.77
CA PRO A 100 0.72 8.80 13.45
C PRO A 100 1.83 7.91 12.88
N LEU A 101 3.10 8.16 13.22
CA LEU A 101 4.22 7.30 12.83
C LEU A 101 4.09 5.89 13.39
N LEU A 102 3.80 5.74 14.69
CA LEU A 102 3.60 4.43 15.31
C LEU A 102 2.41 3.68 14.71
N LEU A 103 1.30 4.40 14.44
CA LEU A 103 0.12 3.81 13.81
C LEU A 103 0.41 3.31 12.40
N VAL A 104 1.17 4.08 11.62
CA VAL A 104 1.61 3.68 10.26
C VAL A 104 2.54 2.46 10.31
N ILE A 105 3.48 2.41 11.25
CA ILE A 105 4.37 1.23 11.42
C ILE A 105 3.54 0.00 11.74
N LEU A 106 2.63 0.10 12.71
CA LEU A 106 1.75 -1.01 13.09
C LEU A 106 0.88 -1.47 11.91
N MET A 107 0.31 -0.53 11.15
CA MET A 107 -0.46 -0.81 9.95
C MET A 107 0.37 -1.58 8.92
N TYR A 108 1.58 -1.12 8.61
CA TYR A 108 2.43 -1.80 7.61
C TYR A 108 2.89 -3.17 8.07
N VAL A 109 3.22 -3.35 9.35
CA VAL A 109 3.55 -4.67 9.91
C VAL A 109 2.36 -5.62 9.78
N GLY A 110 1.15 -5.17 10.14
CA GLY A 110 -0.06 -5.97 10.00
C GLY A 110 -0.36 -6.33 8.56
N PHE A 111 -0.26 -5.36 7.65
CA PHE A 111 -0.47 -5.56 6.22
C PHE A 111 0.53 -6.57 5.63
N PHE A 112 1.82 -6.42 5.95
CA PHE A 112 2.86 -7.35 5.51
C PHE A 112 2.65 -8.75 6.08
N ALA A 113 2.31 -8.87 7.36
CA ALA A 113 2.06 -10.16 8.01
C ALA A 113 0.87 -10.89 7.37
N SER A 114 -0.28 -10.21 7.20
CA SER A 114 -1.46 -10.78 6.56
C SER A 114 -1.20 -11.18 5.10
N GLY A 115 -0.53 -10.31 4.33
CA GLY A 115 -0.19 -10.61 2.94
C GLY A 115 0.77 -11.79 2.82
N SER A 116 1.76 -11.88 3.70
CA SER A 116 2.73 -12.99 3.72
C SER A 116 2.08 -14.33 4.07
N VAL A 117 1.10 -14.34 4.98
CA VAL A 117 0.34 -15.58 5.29
C VAL A 117 -0.43 -16.06 4.07
N LEU A 118 -1.21 -15.18 3.43
CA LEU A 118 -2.02 -15.54 2.27
C LEU A 118 -1.16 -15.98 1.08
N ALA A 119 -0.11 -15.23 0.78
CA ALA A 119 0.82 -15.55 -0.32
C ALA A 119 1.63 -16.82 -0.02
N GLY A 120 2.04 -17.02 1.24
CA GLY A 120 2.74 -18.21 1.69
C GLY A 120 1.88 -19.47 1.58
N GLN A 121 0.60 -19.39 1.95
CA GLN A 121 -0.36 -20.48 1.77
C GLN A 121 -0.58 -20.81 0.29
N ALA A 122 -0.69 -19.80 -0.57
CA ALA A 122 -0.78 -20.02 -2.01
C ALA A 122 0.49 -20.69 -2.56
N THR A 123 1.66 -20.24 -2.12
CA THR A 123 2.96 -20.84 -2.48
C THR A 123 3.02 -22.30 -2.04
N ALA A 124 2.67 -22.58 -0.78
CA ALA A 124 2.66 -23.93 -0.21
C ALA A 124 1.79 -24.90 -1.02
N ARG A 125 0.61 -24.43 -1.47
CA ARG A 125 -0.29 -25.22 -2.32
C ARG A 125 0.30 -25.49 -3.70
N LEU A 126 0.99 -24.53 -4.30
CA LEU A 126 1.64 -24.68 -5.61
C LEU A 126 2.85 -25.63 -5.54
N THR A 127 3.60 -25.59 -4.44
CA THR A 127 4.81 -26.41 -4.25
C THR A 127 4.55 -27.73 -3.52
N HIS A 128 3.30 -28.00 -3.12
CA HIS A 128 2.91 -29.16 -2.32
C HIS A 128 3.69 -29.30 -1.01
N THR A 129 3.97 -28.18 -0.34
CA THR A 129 4.67 -28.12 0.96
C THR A 129 3.74 -27.68 2.08
N GLY A 130 4.21 -27.68 3.33
CA GLY A 130 3.44 -27.12 4.46
C GLY A 130 3.33 -25.59 4.42
N ASP A 131 2.27 -25.05 5.02
CA ASP A 131 1.99 -23.60 5.09
C ASP A 131 3.16 -22.81 5.67
N SER A 132 3.75 -23.26 6.79
CA SER A 132 4.89 -22.59 7.41
C SER A 132 6.08 -22.49 6.46
N THR A 133 6.38 -23.54 5.70
CA THR A 133 7.45 -23.54 4.72
C THR A 133 7.16 -22.56 3.59
N GLY A 134 5.93 -22.55 3.06
CA GLY A 134 5.53 -21.62 2.01
C GLY A 134 5.62 -20.15 2.45
N ILE A 135 5.20 -19.85 3.69
CA ILE A 135 5.31 -18.50 4.27
C ILE A 135 6.78 -18.08 4.41
N ILE A 136 7.65 -18.95 4.94
CA ILE A 136 9.07 -18.63 5.10
C ILE A 136 9.73 -18.40 3.74
N VAL A 137 9.47 -19.27 2.75
CA VAL A 137 10.01 -19.11 1.39
C VAL A 137 9.54 -17.80 0.76
N PHE A 138 8.25 -17.49 0.83
CA PHE A 138 7.70 -16.25 0.28
C PHE A 138 8.32 -15.01 0.95
N ALA A 139 8.44 -15.02 2.29
CA ALA A 139 9.02 -13.94 3.05
C ALA A 139 10.50 -13.73 2.71
N LEU A 140 11.29 -14.81 2.55
CA LEU A 140 12.70 -14.72 2.17
C LEU A 140 12.88 -14.16 0.75
N VAL A 141 12.09 -14.64 -0.21
CA VAL A 141 12.13 -14.11 -1.59
C VAL A 141 11.77 -12.63 -1.60
N THR A 142 10.72 -12.23 -0.87
CA THR A 142 10.32 -10.83 -0.77
C THR A 142 11.41 -9.97 -0.13
N ALA A 143 12.04 -10.45 0.95
CA ALA A 143 13.11 -9.73 1.63
C ALA A 143 14.38 -9.55 0.79
N VAL A 144 14.66 -10.48 -0.14
CA VAL A 144 15.80 -10.38 -1.08
C VAL A 144 15.50 -9.42 -2.23
N MET A 145 14.23 -9.31 -2.64
CA MET A 145 13.81 -8.43 -3.74
C MET A 145 13.56 -6.98 -3.31
N ALA A 146 13.30 -6.75 -2.02
CA ALA A 146 13.06 -5.43 -1.43
C ALA A 146 14.36 -4.62 -1.27
#